data_AF-A0A966EQP5-F1
#
_entry.id   AF-A0A966EQP5-F1
#
_cell.length_a   1.000
_cell.length_b   1.000
_cell.length_c   1.000
_cell.angle_alpha   90.00
_cell.angle_beta   90.00
_cell.angle_gamma   90.00
#
_symmetry.space_group_name_H-M   'P 1'
#
loop_
_entity.id
_entity.type
_entity.pdbx_description
1 polymer ?
#
loop_
_entity_poly.entity_id
_entity_poly.type
_entity_poly.pdbx_seq_one_letter_code
_entity_poly.pdbx_strand_id
1 'polypeptide(L)' 'MFAWNSPSSKPFRELRGKATDDELIELMVEQPRLIRRPILTDGDQIVFGFKQDAYDEII' A
#
# COMPACT_ATOMS: atom_id res chain seq x y z
N MET A 1 -1.66 -3.10 -0.49
CA MET A 1 -0.45 -2.32 -0.85
C MET A 1 -0.77 -0.92 -1.35
N PHE A 2 -1.58 -0.74 -2.40
CA PHE A 2 -1.91 0.59 -2.95
C PHE A 2 -2.76 1.45 -1.99
N ALA A 3 -2.45 2.75 -1.91
CA ALA A 3 -3.00 3.72 -0.95
C ALA A 3 -4.30 4.36 -1.42
N TRP A 4 -5.34 3.55 -1.64
CA TRP A 4 -6.64 4.02 -2.16
C TRP A 4 -7.32 5.14 -1.36
N ASN A 5 -7.04 5.23 -0.06
CA ASN A 5 -7.61 6.27 0.81
C ASN A 5 -6.79 7.57 0.85
N SER A 6 -5.63 7.63 0.18
CA SER A 6 -4.79 8.82 0.14
C SER A 6 -5.43 9.93 -0.71
N PRO A 7 -5.27 11.22 -0.38
CA PRO A 7 -5.60 12.30 -1.30
C PRO A 7 -4.88 12.16 -2.65
N SER A 8 -3.67 11.59 -2.65
CA SER A 8 -2.85 11.40 -3.85
C SER A 8 -3.40 10.33 -4.80
N SER A 9 -4.26 9.42 -4.32
CA SER A 9 -4.85 8.37 -5.15
C SER A 9 -6.16 8.80 -5.83
N LYS A 10 -6.69 10.00 -5.50
CA LYS A 10 -7.94 10.52 -6.09
C LYS A 10 -7.97 10.44 -7.63
N PRO A 11 -6.89 10.79 -8.36
CA PRO A 11 -6.88 10.75 -9.82
C PRO A 11 -6.92 9.34 -10.43
N PHE A 12 -6.78 8.28 -9.62
CA PHE A 12 -6.62 6.90 -10.08
C PHE A 12 -7.78 5.99 -9.63
N ARG A 13 -8.81 6.53 -8.98
CA ARG A 13 -9.87 5.74 -8.32
C ARG A 13 -10.67 4.89 -9.30
N GLU A 14 -10.78 5.32 -10.54
CA GLU A 14 -11.43 4.62 -11.65
C GLU A 14 -10.71 3.33 -12.05
N LEU A 15 -9.41 3.19 -11.73
CA LEU A 15 -8.62 1.98 -11.94
C LEU A 15 -8.95 0.87 -10.93
N ARG A 16 -9.67 1.19 -9.85
CA ARG A 16 -9.97 0.23 -8.79
C ARG A 16 -10.81 -0.93 -9.32
N GLY A 17 -10.24 -2.12 -9.30
CA GLY A 17 -10.86 -3.35 -9.82
C GLY A 17 -10.80 -3.49 -11.35
N LYS A 18 -10.07 -2.60 -12.04
CA LYS A 18 -9.87 -2.62 -13.49
C LYS A 18 -8.40 -2.78 -13.89
N ALA A 19 -7.50 -2.07 -13.20
CA ALA A 19 -6.08 -2.20 -13.40
C ALA A 19 -5.57 -3.55 -12.86
N THR A 20 -4.59 -4.09 -13.55
CA THR A 20 -3.81 -5.26 -13.14
C THR A 20 -2.85 -4.91 -12.01
N ASP A 21 -2.36 -5.92 -11.29
CA ASP A 21 -1.40 -5.70 -10.22
C ASP A 21 -0.08 -5.09 -10.74
N ASP A 22 0.38 -5.51 -11.91
CA ASP A 22 1.61 -4.99 -12.53
C ASP A 22 1.48 -3.49 -12.88
N GLU A 23 0.34 -3.07 -13.44
CA GLU A 23 0.07 -1.65 -13.72
C GLU A 23 0.04 -0.82 -12.42
N LEU A 24 -0.54 -1.37 -11.35
CA LEU A 24 -0.55 -0.71 -10.05
C LEU A 24 0.85 -0.64 -9.43
N ILE A 25 1.69 -1.67 -9.64
CA ILE A 25 3.10 -1.68 -9.21
C ILE A 25 3.89 -0.61 -9.95
N GLU A 26 3.76 -0.53 -11.28
CA GLU A 26 4.45 0.50 -12.08
C GLU A 26 4.06 1.90 -11.62
N LEU A 27 2.77 2.16 -11.40
CA LEU A 27 2.28 3.42 -10.83
C LEU A 27 2.87 3.72 -9.44
N MET A 28 3.06 2.70 -8.61
CA MET A 28 3.70 2.87 -7.29
C MET A 28 5.20 3.16 -7.40
N VAL A 29 5.89 2.62 -8.41
CA VAL A 29 7.29 2.94 -8.72
C VAL A 29 7.41 4.39 -9.20
N GLU A 30 6.55 4.81 -10.12
CA GLU A 30 6.51 6.20 -10.63
C GLU A 30 6.10 7.20 -9.53
N GLN A 31 5.13 6.83 -8.69
CA GLN A 31 4.61 7.67 -7.62
C GLN A 31 4.63 6.94 -6.28
N PRO A 32 5.77 6.91 -5.56
CA PRO A 32 5.92 6.19 -4.30
C PRO A 32 4.96 6.59 -3.17
N ARG A 33 4.32 7.76 -3.28
CA ARG A 33 3.26 8.23 -2.39
C ARG A 33 1.96 7.42 -2.48
N LEU A 34 1.81 6.61 -3.54
CA LEU A 34 0.69 5.69 -3.75
C LEU A 34 0.86 4.37 -2.99
N ILE A 35 2.00 4.15 -2.34
CA ILE A 35 2.24 2.99 -1.47
C ILE A 35 1.64 3.28 -0.08
N ARG A 36 0.90 2.33 0.52
CA ARG A 36 0.41 2.46 1.91
C ARG A 36 1.57 2.53 2.90
N ARG A 37 1.44 3.39 3.90
CA ARG A 37 2.45 3.63 4.95
C ARG A 37 1.78 3.73 6.33
N PRO A 38 2.49 3.44 7.44
CA PRO A 38 3.82 2.79 7.50
C PRO A 38 3.79 1.35 6.96
N ILE A 39 4.97 0.79 6.68
CA ILE A 39 5.15 -0.62 6.33
C ILE A 39 6.10 -1.20 7.37
N LEU A 40 5.68 -2.26 8.04
CA LEU A 40 6.51 -3.03 8.97
C LEU A 40 6.67 -4.44 8.39
N THR A 41 7.86 -5.01 8.48
CA THR A 41 8.14 -6.37 8.01
C THR A 41 9.35 -6.95 8.73
N ASP A 42 9.30 -8.25 8.99
CA ASP A 42 10.42 -9.07 9.52
C ASP A 42 11.06 -9.96 8.43
N GLY A 43 10.59 -9.87 7.18
CA GLY A 43 11.01 -10.71 6.05
C GLY A 43 10.02 -11.83 5.69
N ASP A 44 9.23 -12.31 6.66
CA ASP A 44 8.23 -13.38 6.46
C ASP A 44 6.81 -12.81 6.35
N GLN A 45 6.53 -11.74 7.09
CA GLN A 45 5.24 -11.04 7.11
C GLN A 45 5.38 -9.56 6.84
N ILE A 46 4.30 -8.96 6.33
CA ILE A 46 4.23 -7.52 6.01
C ILE A 46 2.95 -6.95 6.61
N VAL A 47 3.11 -5.91 7.42
CA VAL A 47 2.02 -5.12 8.00
C VAL A 47 1.96 -3.76 7.32
N PHE A 48 0.79 -3.43 6.78
CA PHE A 48 0.50 -2.13 6.17
C PHE A 48 -0.35 -1.27 7.12
N GLY A 49 0.15 -0.08 7.45
CA GLY A 49 -0.46 0.81 8.42
C GLY A 49 0.02 0.53 9.85
N PHE A 50 -0.52 1.30 10.80
CA PHE A 50 -0.33 1.01 12.22
C PHE A 50 -1.49 0.19 12.74
N LYS A 51 -1.17 -0.96 13.34
CA LYS A 51 -2.10 -1.89 13.97
C LYS A 51 -1.39 -2.43 15.20
N GLN A 52 -1.89 -2.08 16.38
CA GLN A 52 -1.19 -2.36 17.63
C GLN A 52 -0.99 -3.86 17.85
N ASP A 53 -2.06 -4.63 17.70
CA ASP A 53 -2.06 -6.10 17.73
C ASP A 53 -1.00 -6.72 16.81
N ALA A 54 -0.94 -6.28 15.55
CA ALA A 54 0.03 -6.80 14.60
C ALA A 54 1.49 -6.36 14.87
N TYR A 55 1.70 -5.27 15.60
CA TYR A 55 3.04 -4.83 15.99
C TYR A 55 3.54 -5.64 17.18
N ASP A 56 2.68 -5.90 18.17
CA ASP A 56 2.99 -6.70 19.35
C ASP A 56 3.35 -8.17 18.99
N GLU A 57 2.89 -8.67 17.84
CA GLU A 57 3.26 -9.99 17.31
C GLU A 57 4.63 -10.02 16.60
N ILE A 58 5.10 -8.87 16.10
CA ILE A 58 6.36 -8.75 15.33
C ILE A 58 7.52 -8.23 16.20
N ILE A 59 7.22 -7.41 17.22
CA ILE A 59 8.18 -6.69 18.08
C ILE A 59 7.87 -7.02 19.54
#